data_AF-A0A653UI27-F1
#
_entry.id   AF-A0A653UI27-F1
#
_cell.length_a   1.000
_cell.length_b   1.000
_cell.length_c   1.000
_cell.angle_alpha   90.00
_cell.angle_beta   90.00
_cell.angle_gamma   90.00
#
_symmetry.space_group_name_H-M   'P 1'
#
loop_
_entity.id
_entity.type
_entity.pdbx_description
1 polymer ?
#
loop_
_entity_poly.entity_id
_entity_poly.type
_entity_poly.pdbx_seq_one_letter_code
_entity_poly.pdbx_strand_id
1 'polypeptide(L)'
;MDILNKKERLNAFLLFLLMFFITTGVLITAIFFNYKLPLKENEVLKSENDKMNSQFNFNKEFTLKMEEIGKLVDSLDKAPLSFQFIEQSIGYELKELSESIPKDSTINPALYQNVIITTKEFVNTKKRLLLTKDAEKEIENLKKENESLKEDNKSLERNLQALSIGSRFN
;
A
#
# COMPACT_ATOMS: atom_id res chain seq x y z
N MET A 1 3.66 -64.54 -70.80
CA MET A 1 2.55 -63.64 -70.42
C MET A 1 3.18 -62.33 -69.97
N ASP A 2 3.29 -61.37 -70.88
CA ASP A 2 3.72 -60.02 -70.53
C ASP A 2 2.73 -59.43 -69.53
N ILE A 3 3.27 -58.88 -68.45
CA ILE A 3 2.49 -58.31 -67.36
C ILE A 3 1.92 -56.99 -67.86
N LEU A 4 0.83 -57.08 -68.62
CA LEU A 4 -0.01 -55.96 -68.97
C LEU A 4 -0.39 -55.28 -67.65
N ASN A 5 -0.15 -53.97 -67.57
CA ASN A 5 -0.40 -53.09 -66.42
C ASN A 5 0.73 -52.79 -65.41
N LYS A 6 2.02 -52.88 -65.81
CA LYS A 6 3.14 -52.36 -64.99
C LYS A 6 3.02 -50.88 -64.61
N LYS A 7 2.51 -50.02 -65.51
CA LYS A 7 2.46 -48.56 -65.31
C LYS A 7 1.39 -48.14 -64.30
N GLU A 8 0.19 -48.73 -64.36
CA GLU A 8 -0.87 -48.46 -63.38
C GLU A 8 -0.48 -48.93 -61.98
N ARG A 9 0.20 -50.08 -61.88
CA ARG A 9 0.70 -50.58 -60.59
C ARG A 9 1.77 -49.68 -59.96
N LEU A 10 2.68 -49.11 -60.77
CA LEU A 10 3.66 -48.15 -60.27
C LEU A 10 3.00 -46.85 -59.81
N ASN A 11 1.99 -46.35 -60.55
CA ASN A 11 1.27 -45.14 -60.16
C ASN A 11 0.48 -45.33 -58.86
N ALA A 12 -0.20 -46.48 -58.72
CA ALA A 12 -0.91 -46.84 -57.48
C ALA A 12 0.05 -46.98 -56.29
N PHE A 13 1.24 -47.58 -56.52
CA PHE A 13 2.28 -47.68 -55.49
C PHE A 13 2.84 -46.31 -55.09
N LEU A 14 3.07 -45.41 -56.05
CA LEU A 14 3.56 -44.05 -55.77
C LEU A 14 2.53 -43.22 -55.00
N LEU A 15 1.24 -43.34 -55.36
CA LEU A 15 0.14 -42.70 -54.64
C LEU A 15 0.01 -43.25 -53.22
N PHE A 16 0.14 -44.57 -53.04
CA PHE A 16 0.17 -45.19 -51.71
C PHE A 16 1.36 -44.69 -50.88
N LEU A 17 2.55 -44.62 -51.47
CA LEU A 17 3.75 -44.15 -50.79
C LEU A 17 3.62 -42.67 -50.38
N LEU A 18 3.05 -41.84 -51.26
CA LEU A 18 2.75 -40.44 -50.95
C LEU A 18 1.78 -40.32 -49.77
N MET A 19 0.66 -41.05 -49.82
CA MET A 19 -0.33 -41.06 -48.73
C MET A 19 0.26 -41.61 -47.43
N PHE A 20 1.16 -42.60 -47.50
CA PHE A 20 1.86 -43.14 -46.35
C PHE A 20 2.75 -42.08 -45.68
N PHE A 21 3.51 -41.30 -46.45
CA PHE A 21 4.32 -40.21 -45.88
C PHE A 21 3.47 -39.07 -45.33
N ILE A 22 2.36 -38.71 -45.99
CA ILE A 22 1.45 -37.68 -45.50
C ILE A 22 0.83 -38.11 -44.16
N THR A 23 0.26 -39.31 -44.09
CA THR A 23 -0.35 -39.84 -42.86
C THR A 23 0.67 -40.01 -41.74
N THR A 24 1.88 -40.49 -42.04
CA THR A 24 2.98 -40.58 -41.07
C THR A 24 3.39 -39.19 -40.58
N GLY A 25 3.50 -38.19 -41.47
CA GLY A 25 3.84 -36.82 -41.10
C GLY A 25 2.79 -36.18 -40.18
N VAL A 26 1.50 -36.40 -40.47
CA VAL A 26 0.39 -35.96 -39.60
C VAL A 26 0.48 -36.64 -38.23
N LEU A 27 0.76 -37.94 -38.18
CA LEU A 27 0.87 -38.69 -36.93
C LEU A 27 2.04 -38.22 -36.08
N ILE A 28 3.22 -37.99 -36.68
CA ILE A 28 4.39 -37.44 -35.99
C ILE A 28 4.10 -36.04 -35.45
N THR A 29 3.46 -35.19 -36.26
CA THR A 29 3.10 -33.82 -35.85
C THR A 29 2.11 -33.85 -34.69
N ALA A 30 1.10 -34.72 -34.73
CA ALA A 30 0.13 -34.90 -33.65
C ALA A 30 0.80 -35.34 -32.34
N ILE A 31 1.72 -36.32 -32.40
CA ILE A 31 2.50 -36.76 -31.22
C ILE A 31 3.38 -35.61 -30.69
N PHE A 32 4.02 -34.86 -31.58
CA PHE A 32 4.88 -33.73 -31.19
C PHE A 32 4.09 -32.64 -30.46
N PHE A 33 2.92 -32.24 -30.97
CA PHE A 33 2.05 -31.29 -30.28
C PHE A 33 1.54 -31.86 -28.95
N ASN A 34 1.17 -33.15 -28.90
CA ASN A 34 0.69 -33.78 -27.68
C ASN A 34 1.77 -33.81 -26.57
N TYR A 35 3.05 -33.95 -26.91
CA TYR A 35 4.14 -33.93 -25.92
C TYR A 35 4.64 -32.53 -25.57
N LYS A 36 4.76 -31.62 -26.54
CA LYS A 36 5.37 -30.30 -26.33
C LYS A 36 4.42 -29.30 -25.66
N LEU A 37 3.13 -29.44 -25.89
CA LEU A 37 2.12 -28.53 -25.35
C LEU A 37 2.00 -28.65 -23.81
N PRO A 38 1.93 -29.86 -23.21
CA PRO A 38 1.94 -30.01 -21.74
C PRO A 38 3.21 -29.49 -21.06
N LEU A 39 4.38 -29.63 -21.70
CA LEU A 39 5.63 -29.12 -21.14
C LEU A 39 5.63 -27.59 -21.06
N LYS A 40 5.18 -26.93 -22.13
CA LYS A 40 5.10 -25.47 -22.16
C LYS A 40 4.03 -24.93 -21.22
N GLU A 41 2.88 -25.61 -21.12
CA GLU A 41 1.85 -25.28 -20.13
C GLU A 41 2.38 -25.39 -18.70
N ASN A 42 3.09 -26.48 -18.37
CA ASN A 42 3.70 -26.65 -17.05
C ASN A 42 4.76 -25.57 -16.75
N GLU A 43 5.58 -25.18 -17.71
CA GLU A 43 6.55 -24.09 -17.54
C GLU A 43 5.86 -22.75 -17.27
N VAL A 44 4.81 -22.43 -18.03
CA VAL A 44 4.03 -21.20 -17.82
C VAL A 44 3.34 -21.23 -16.45
N LEU A 45 2.67 -22.33 -16.11
CA LEU A 45 1.99 -22.51 -14.81
C LEU A 45 2.98 -22.39 -13.65
N LYS A 46 4.18 -22.98 -13.77
CA LYS A 46 5.23 -22.84 -12.76
C LYS A 46 5.67 -21.39 -12.62
N SER A 47 5.88 -20.69 -13.73
CA SER A 47 6.28 -19.27 -13.71
C SER A 47 5.20 -18.36 -13.10
N GLU A 48 3.93 -18.65 -13.35
CA GLU A 48 2.80 -17.92 -12.74
C GLU A 48 2.69 -18.20 -11.25
N ASN A 49 2.86 -19.47 -10.84
CA ASN A 49 2.86 -19.85 -9.44
C ASN A 49 4.01 -19.20 -8.66
N ASP A 50 5.21 -19.12 -9.25
CA ASP A 50 6.37 -18.45 -8.65
C ASP A 50 6.11 -16.94 -8.48
N LYS A 51 5.51 -16.28 -9.50
CA LYS A 51 5.10 -14.88 -9.40
C LYS A 51 4.05 -14.67 -8.31
N MET A 52 3.04 -15.54 -8.25
CA MET A 52 1.97 -15.48 -7.25
C MET A 52 2.51 -15.68 -5.83
N ASN A 53 3.42 -16.63 -5.63
CA ASN A 53 4.08 -16.84 -4.35
C ASN A 53 4.92 -15.62 -3.94
N SER A 54 5.65 -15.02 -4.87
CA SER A 54 6.41 -13.79 -4.59
C SER A 54 5.49 -12.64 -4.19
N GLN A 55 4.37 -12.45 -4.90
CA GLN A 55 3.36 -11.44 -4.55
C GLN A 55 2.77 -11.70 -3.16
N PHE A 56 2.41 -12.95 -2.86
CA PHE A 56 1.81 -13.34 -1.59
C PHE A 56 2.77 -13.12 -0.42
N ASN A 57 4.03 -13.52 -0.58
CA ASN A 57 5.06 -13.32 0.44
C ASN A 57 5.30 -11.83 0.69
N PHE A 58 5.43 -11.02 -0.37
CA PHE A 58 5.58 -9.57 -0.22
C PHE A 58 4.36 -8.95 0.47
N ASN A 59 3.15 -9.34 0.07
CA ASN A 59 1.91 -8.87 0.71
C ASN A 59 1.90 -9.17 2.21
N LYS A 60 2.26 -10.39 2.60
CA LYS A 60 2.31 -10.79 4.00
C LYS A 60 3.30 -9.94 4.80
N GLU A 61 4.52 -9.79 4.30
CA GLU A 61 5.56 -8.96 4.93
C GLU A 61 5.13 -7.49 5.03
N PHE A 62 4.55 -6.94 3.96
CA PHE A 62 4.03 -5.58 3.93
C PHE A 62 2.92 -5.38 4.98
N THR A 63 1.96 -6.31 5.06
CA THR A 63 0.88 -6.25 6.05
C THR A 63 1.42 -6.29 7.48
N LEU A 64 2.37 -7.19 7.78
CA LEU A 64 2.98 -7.27 9.10
C LEU A 64 3.68 -5.97 9.50
N LYS A 65 4.49 -5.39 8.61
CA LYS A 65 5.13 -4.09 8.84
C LYS A 65 4.10 -2.98 9.04
N MET A 66 3.02 -2.96 8.25
CA MET A 66 1.96 -1.97 8.42
C MET A 66 1.19 -2.13 9.74
N GLU A 67 1.01 -3.35 10.25
CA GLU A 67 0.43 -3.57 11.57
C GLU A 67 1.33 -3.05 12.69
N GLU A 68 2.65 -3.22 12.57
CA GLU A 68 3.63 -2.66 13.51
C GLU A 68 3.59 -1.14 13.51
N ILE A 69 3.60 -0.52 12.32
CA ILE A 69 3.39 0.93 12.17
C ILE A 69 2.05 1.35 12.78
N GLY A 70 0.98 0.59 12.57
CA GLY A 70 -0.33 0.84 13.18
C GLY A 70 -0.28 0.91 14.71
N LYS A 71 0.46 0.00 15.37
CA LYS A 71 0.66 0.03 16.83
C LYS A 71 1.41 1.28 17.29
N LEU A 72 2.39 1.74 16.51
CA LEU A 72 3.08 3.01 16.78
C LEU A 72 2.13 4.20 16.63
N VAL A 73 1.29 4.21 15.59
CA VAL A 73 0.27 5.24 15.36
C VAL A 73 -0.76 5.30 16.48
N ASP A 74 -1.17 4.16 17.03
CA ASP A 74 -2.05 4.10 18.20
C ASP A 74 -1.37 4.61 19.48
N SER A 75 -0.05 4.52 19.54
CA SER A 75 0.75 5.01 20.67
C SER A 75 0.94 6.53 20.65
N LEU A 76 0.79 7.18 19.49
CA LEU A 76 0.87 8.64 19.37
C LEU A 76 -0.12 9.37 20.27
N ASP A 77 -1.34 8.86 20.40
CA ASP A 77 -2.39 9.51 21.22
C ASP A 77 -2.16 9.29 22.73
N LYS A 78 -1.43 8.22 23.10
CA LYS A 78 -1.20 7.82 24.51
C LYS A 78 0.02 8.49 25.13
N ALA A 79 0.98 8.91 24.31
CA ALA A 79 2.27 9.42 24.77
C ALA A 79 2.59 10.79 24.16
N PRO A 80 1.90 11.88 24.55
CA PRO A 80 2.13 13.22 24.01
C PRO A 80 3.57 13.73 24.23
N LEU A 81 4.22 13.34 25.34
CA LEU A 81 5.62 13.69 25.63
C LEU A 81 6.63 13.00 24.71
N SER A 82 6.27 11.85 24.14
CA SER A 82 7.11 11.08 23.22
C SER A 82 6.61 11.18 21.78
N PHE A 83 5.65 12.05 21.50
CA PHE A 83 4.99 12.17 20.20
C PHE A 83 6.00 12.33 19.07
N GLN A 84 6.97 13.23 19.22
CA GLN A 84 7.99 13.50 18.20
C GLN A 84 8.88 12.27 17.92
N PHE A 85 9.24 11.51 18.96
CA PHE A 85 10.06 10.32 18.80
C PHE A 85 9.30 9.20 18.07
N ILE A 86 8.04 8.99 18.45
CA ILE A 86 7.17 8.00 17.81
C ILE A 86 6.88 8.42 16.35
N GLU A 87 6.60 9.70 16.09
CA GLU A 87 6.41 10.25 14.74
C GLU A 87 7.64 9.98 13.85
N GLN A 88 8.84 10.24 14.36
CA GLN A 88 10.09 9.98 13.63
C GLN A 88 10.29 8.49 13.35
N SER A 89 9.96 7.63 14.32
CA SER A 89 10.06 6.18 14.17
C SER A 89 9.12 5.68 13.07
N ILE A 90 7.86 6.13 13.08
CA ILE A 90 6.88 5.83 12.01
C ILE A 90 7.39 6.33 10.65
N GLY A 91 7.94 7.55 10.61
CA GLY A 91 8.49 8.12 9.38
C GLY A 91 9.66 7.30 8.80
N TYR A 92 10.51 6.74 9.67
CA TYR A 92 11.60 5.85 9.28
C TYR A 92 11.06 4.52 8.73
N GLU A 93 10.15 3.86 9.46
CA GLU A 93 9.58 2.57 9.04
C GLU A 93 8.79 2.69 7.73
N LEU A 94 8.00 3.75 7.55
CA LEU A 94 7.29 4.01 6.29
C LEU A 94 8.25 4.25 5.12
N LYS A 95 9.41 4.87 5.37
CA LYS A 95 10.43 5.09 4.34
C LYS A 95 11.08 3.76 3.95
N GLU A 96 11.48 2.96 4.94
CA GLU A 96 12.06 1.63 4.70
C GLU A 96 11.07 0.73 3.95
N LEU A 97 9.79 0.75 4.35
CA LEU A 97 8.73 0.00 3.67
C LEU A 97 8.55 0.46 2.22
N SER A 98 8.60 1.77 1.96
CA SER A 98 8.53 2.33 0.61
C SER A 98 9.69 1.88 -0.28
N GLU A 99 10.91 1.83 0.29
CA GLU A 99 12.11 1.36 -0.40
C GLU A 99 12.06 -0.15 -0.69
N SER A 100 11.33 -0.93 0.12
CA SER A 100 11.16 -2.37 -0.06
C SER A 100 10.19 -2.75 -1.19
N ILE A 101 9.39 -1.82 -1.71
CA ILE A 101 8.41 -2.09 -2.77
C ILE A 101 9.13 -2.48 -4.07
N PRO A 102 8.91 -3.69 -4.60
CA PRO A 102 9.50 -4.11 -5.87
C PRO A 102 9.05 -3.20 -7.01
N LYS A 103 10.00 -2.82 -7.87
CA LYS A 103 9.75 -1.99 -9.07
C LYS A 103 9.35 -2.82 -10.29
N ASP A 104 9.35 -4.14 -10.16
CA ASP A 104 9.08 -5.08 -11.24
C ASP A 104 7.59 -5.17 -11.57
N SER A 105 7.25 -5.70 -12.75
CA SER A 105 5.86 -5.83 -13.22
C SER A 105 5.00 -6.81 -12.40
N THR A 106 5.60 -7.48 -11.41
CA THR A 106 4.97 -8.50 -10.59
C THR A 106 4.02 -7.91 -9.56
N ILE A 107 4.22 -6.66 -9.14
CA ILE A 107 3.45 -6.04 -8.05
C ILE A 107 2.99 -4.67 -8.52
N ASN A 108 1.78 -4.24 -8.17
CA ASN A 108 1.30 -2.89 -8.46
C ASN A 108 1.87 -1.91 -7.42
N PRO A 109 2.94 -1.14 -7.71
CA PRO A 109 3.61 -0.33 -6.69
C PRO A 109 2.74 0.81 -6.20
N ALA A 110 1.80 1.28 -7.04
CA ALA A 110 0.92 2.39 -6.73
C ALA A 110 0.00 2.07 -5.55
N LEU A 111 -0.45 0.82 -5.40
CA LEU A 111 -1.30 0.41 -4.28
C LEU A 111 -0.58 0.59 -2.94
N TYR A 112 0.62 0.03 -2.81
CA TYR A 112 1.42 0.10 -1.58
C TYR A 112 1.87 1.54 -1.28
N GLN A 113 2.27 2.28 -2.31
CA GLN A 113 2.61 3.70 -2.17
C GLN A 113 1.42 4.50 -1.65
N ASN A 114 0.21 4.27 -2.17
CA ASN A 114 -0.99 4.94 -1.70
C ASN A 114 -1.26 4.62 -0.23
N VAL A 115 -1.15 3.36 0.20
CA VAL A 115 -1.32 2.98 1.62
C VAL A 115 -0.29 3.68 2.51
N ILE A 116 0.97 3.74 2.10
CA ILE A 116 2.04 4.46 2.82
C ILE A 116 1.73 5.95 2.91
N ILE A 117 1.32 6.57 1.80
CA ILE A 117 0.96 8.00 1.75
C ILE A 117 -0.21 8.29 2.67
N THR A 118 -1.30 7.51 2.58
CA THR A 118 -2.47 7.66 3.44
C THR A 118 -2.11 7.51 4.92
N THR A 119 -1.24 6.56 5.26
CA THR A 119 -0.77 6.39 6.65
C THR A 119 0.02 7.60 7.12
N LYS A 120 0.91 8.14 6.27
CA LYS A 120 1.68 9.34 6.57
C LYS A 120 0.78 10.57 6.76
N GLU A 121 -0.23 10.74 5.91
CA GLU A 121 -1.22 11.80 6.03
C GLU A 121 -2.05 11.67 7.32
N PHE A 122 -2.38 10.45 7.71
CA PHE A 122 -3.07 10.17 8.97
C PHE A 122 -2.25 10.58 10.20
N VAL A 123 -0.96 10.22 10.23
CA VAL A 123 -0.01 10.65 11.28
C VAL A 123 0.09 12.17 11.35
N ASN A 124 0.25 12.83 10.21
CA ASN A 124 0.29 14.29 10.13
C ASN A 124 -1.02 14.94 10.63
N THR A 125 -2.15 14.31 10.37
CA THR A 125 -3.45 14.78 10.84
C THR A 125 -3.56 14.66 12.36
N LYS A 126 -3.12 13.54 12.94
CA LYS A 126 -3.03 13.38 14.40
C LYS A 126 -2.12 14.43 15.06
N LYS A 127 -0.97 14.72 14.44
CA LYS A 127 -0.07 15.80 14.89
C LYS A 127 -0.77 17.15 14.95
N ARG A 128 -1.48 17.51 13.88
CA ARG A 128 -2.23 18.77 13.82
C ARG A 128 -3.32 18.82 14.89
N LEU A 129 -4.04 17.71 15.10
CA LEU A 129 -5.08 17.61 16.12
C LEU A 129 -4.50 17.85 17.53
N LEU A 130 -3.35 17.25 17.84
CA LEU A 130 -2.68 17.46 19.12
C LEU A 130 -2.32 18.95 19.33
N LEU A 131 -1.71 19.58 18.33
CA LEU A 131 -1.35 21.01 18.39
C LEU A 131 -2.59 21.92 18.54
N THR A 132 -3.68 21.59 17.85
CA THR A 132 -4.94 22.34 17.98
C THR A 132 -5.52 22.21 19.38
N LYS A 133 -5.49 21.02 19.98
CA LYS A 133 -5.98 20.80 21.35
C LYS A 133 -5.18 21.59 22.39
N ASP A 134 -3.86 21.67 22.22
CA ASP A 134 -3.01 22.48 23.11
C ASP A 134 -3.33 23.98 22.98
N ALA A 135 -3.52 24.46 21.74
CA ALA A 135 -3.92 25.85 21.49
C ALA A 135 -5.30 26.19 22.06
N GLU A 136 -6.29 25.29 21.96
CA GLU A 136 -7.61 25.47 22.57
C GLU A 136 -7.52 25.62 24.09
N LYS A 137 -6.69 24.80 24.75
CA LYS A 137 -6.48 24.88 26.20
C LYS A 137 -5.82 26.20 26.60
N GLU A 138 -4.86 26.68 25.82
CA GLU A 138 -4.20 27.97 26.05
C GLU A 138 -5.19 29.13 25.92
N ILE A 139 -6.04 29.12 24.87
CA ILE A 139 -7.10 30.10 24.67
C ILE A 139 -8.08 30.11 25.85
N GLU A 140 -8.47 28.93 26.36
CA GLU A 140 -9.37 28.84 27.52
C GLU A 140 -8.74 29.46 28.78
N ASN A 141 -7.46 29.19 29.03
CA ASN A 141 -6.73 29.77 30.15
C ASN A 141 -6.62 31.30 30.04
N LEU A 142 -6.22 31.81 28.87
CA LEU A 142 -6.14 33.25 28.61
C LEU A 142 -7.49 33.95 28.75
N LYS A 143 -8.58 33.28 28.35
CA LYS A 143 -9.94 33.81 28.52
C LYS A 143 -10.31 33.94 29.99
N LYS A 144 -10.02 32.93 30.81
CA LYS A 144 -10.25 32.96 32.27
C LYS A 144 -9.43 34.06 32.95
N GLU A 145 -8.17 34.21 32.57
CA GLU A 145 -7.29 35.26 33.11
C GLU A 145 -7.81 36.65 32.74
N ASN A 146 -8.24 36.84 31.49
CA ASN A 146 -8.80 38.12 31.03
C ASN A 146 -10.13 38.46 31.74
N GLU A 147 -10.97 37.45 32.01
CA GLU A 147 -12.19 37.62 32.82
C GLU A 147 -11.86 38.02 34.27
N SER A 148 -10.89 37.37 34.91
CA SER A 148 -10.38 37.73 36.24
C SER A 148 -9.87 39.16 36.29
N LEU A 149 -8.99 39.54 35.36
CA LEU A 149 -8.42 40.90 35.30
C LEU A 149 -9.49 41.97 35.05
N LYS A 150 -10.54 41.65 34.29
CA LYS A 150 -11.68 42.57 34.12
C LYS A 150 -12.47 42.74 35.41
N GLU A 151 -12.62 41.69 36.19
CA GLU A 151 -13.30 41.76 37.49
C GLU A 151 -12.48 42.54 38.52
N ASP A 152 -11.17 42.30 38.57
CA ASP A 152 -10.22 43.05 39.41
C ASP A 152 -10.22 44.54 39.06
N ASN A 153 -10.16 44.89 37.78
CA ASN A 153 -10.24 46.29 37.33
C ASN A 153 -11.55 46.95 37.74
N LYS A 154 -12.70 46.27 37.56
CA LYS A 154 -13.99 46.79 38.04
C LYS A 154 -14.00 47.01 39.55
N SER A 155 -13.37 46.11 40.31
CA SER A 155 -13.26 46.25 41.77
C SER A 155 -12.40 47.45 42.17
N LEU A 156 -11.26 47.65 41.49
CA LEU A 156 -10.36 48.78 41.69
C LEU A 156 -11.03 50.11 41.35
N GLU A 157 -11.74 50.17 40.23
CA GLU A 157 -12.54 51.35 39.84
C GLU A 157 -13.58 51.70 40.91
N ARG A 158 -14.31 50.70 41.44
CA ARG A 158 -15.26 50.90 42.54
C ARG A 158 -14.58 51.43 43.80
N ASN A 159 -13.44 50.87 44.18
CA ASN A 159 -12.67 51.31 45.35
C ASN A 159 -12.15 52.74 45.19
N LEU A 160 -11.66 53.09 44.00
CA LEU A 160 -11.20 54.45 43.68
C LEU A 160 -12.36 55.46 43.72
N GLN A 161 -13.52 55.11 43.19
CA GLN A 161 -14.72 55.95 43.30
C GLN A 161 -15.12 56.16 44.76
N ALA A 162 -15.16 55.12 45.58
CA ALA A 162 -15.49 55.21 47.00
C ALA A 162 -14.53 56.15 47.76
N LEU A 163 -13.22 56.03 47.50
CA LEU A 163 -12.19 56.92 48.07
C LEU A 163 -12.37 58.37 47.62
N SER A 164 -12.66 58.61 46.35
CA SER A 164 -12.87 59.96 45.80
C SER A 164 -14.11 60.66 46.38
N ILE A 165 -15.13 59.89 46.75
CA ILE A 165 -16.34 60.38 47.39
C ILE A 165 -16.02 60.68 48.87
N GLY A 166 -15.36 59.77 49.57
CA GLY A 166 -14.95 59.97 50.97
C GLY A 166 -14.03 61.18 51.17
N SER A 167 -13.15 61.50 50.22
CA SER A 167 -12.29 62.68 50.27
C SER A 167 -13.01 64.00 50.02
N ARG A 168 -14.26 63.99 49.55
CA ARG A 168 -15.10 65.20 49.37
C ARG A 168 -15.96 65.52 50.59
N PHE A 169 -16.02 64.62 51.57
CA PHE A 169 -16.83 64.77 52.79
C PHE A 169 -16.00 65.09 54.06
N ASN A 170 -14.68 65.24 53.92
CA ASN A 170 -13.76 65.82 54.92
C ASN A 170 -13.25 67.17 54.39
#